data_AF-F3KJ68-F1
#
_entry.id   AF-F3KJ68-F1
#
_cell.length_a   1.000
_cell.length_b   1.000
_cell.length_c   1.000
_cell.angle_alpha   90.00
_cell.angle_beta   90.00
_cell.angle_gamma   90.00
#
_symmetry.space_group_name_H-M   'P 1'
#
loop_
_entity.id
_entity.type
_entity.pdbx_description
1 polymer ?
#
loop_
_entity_poly.entity_id
_entity_poly.type
_entity_poly.pdbx_seq_one_letter_code
_entity_poly.pdbx_strand_id
1 'polypeptide(L)' 'MTLTNKEKIIAIISNGIAVYSLYQERGTLPKNTSMYDFVLKVIPEDLKSELRVELIDEVFQYVSSAHSS' A
#
# COMPACT_ATOMS: atom_id res chain seq x y z
N MET A 1 4.19 22.44 -8.36
CA MET A 1 2.98 21.59 -8.39
C MET A 1 2.89 20.82 -7.09
N THR A 2 1.75 20.85 -6.42
CA THR A 2 1.47 20.03 -5.22
C THR A 2 0.70 18.78 -5.64
N LEU A 3 1.07 17.64 -5.07
CA LEU A 3 0.36 16.37 -5.30
C LEU A 3 -1.09 16.48 -4.84
N THR A 4 -1.99 15.93 -5.66
CA THR A 4 -3.39 15.71 -5.31
C THR A 4 -3.52 14.63 -4.23
N ASN A 5 -4.65 14.60 -3.53
CA ASN A 5 -4.91 13.56 -2.51
C ASN A 5 -4.88 12.15 -3.10
N LYS A 6 -5.37 11.99 -4.35
CA LYS A 6 -5.32 10.71 -5.07
C LYS A 6 -3.89 10.25 -5.33
N GLU A 7 -3.01 11.13 -5.80
CA GLU A 7 -1.61 10.81 -6.03
C GLU A 7 -0.87 10.48 -4.73
N LYS A 8 -1.16 11.21 -3.64
CA LYS A 8 -0.60 10.92 -2.32
C LYS A 8 -0.99 9.53 -1.82
N ILE A 9 -2.26 9.14 -1.98
CA ILE A 9 -2.72 7.80 -1.60
C ILE A 9 -2.02 6.71 -2.41
N ILE A 10 -1.94 6.86 -3.73
CA ILE A 10 -1.27 5.88 -4.59
C ILE A 10 0.19 5.70 -4.16
N ALA A 11 0.89 6.80 -3.87
CA ALA A 11 2.26 6.75 -3.37
C ALA A 11 2.38 6.03 -2.01
N ILE A 12 1.45 6.27 -1.08
CA ILE A 12 1.43 5.62 0.23
C ILE A 12 1.12 4.12 0.10
N ILE A 13 0.12 3.75 -0.71
CA ILE A 13 -0.23 2.34 -0.95
C ILE A 13 0.96 1.60 -1.57
N SER A 14 1.57 2.17 -2.61
CA SER A 14 2.74 1.60 -3.28
C SER A 14 3.90 1.38 -2.30
N ASN A 15 4.20 2.39 -1.47
CA ASN A 15 5.21 2.27 -0.43
C ASN A 15 4.84 1.21 0.63
N GLY A 16 3.58 1.21 1.09
CA GLY A 16 3.06 0.24 2.04
C GLY A 16 3.21 -1.20 1.56
N ILE A 17 2.93 -1.46 0.28
CA ILE A 17 3.12 -2.77 -0.35
C ILE A 17 4.60 -3.14 -0.39
N ALA A 18 5.48 -2.24 -0.82
CA ALA A 18 6.92 -2.52 -0.88
C ALA A 18 7.49 -2.86 0.50
N VAL A 19 7.09 -2.10 1.53
CA VAL A 19 7.50 -2.34 2.92
C VAL A 19 6.90 -3.66 3.44
N TYR A 20 5.63 -3.94 3.14
CA TYR A 20 4.98 -5.21 3.48
C TYR A 20 5.75 -6.41 2.89
N SER A 21 6.08 -6.36 1.59
CA SER A 21 6.84 -7.41 0.91
C SER A 21 8.22 -7.61 1.56
N LEU A 22 8.93 -6.53 1.90
CA LEU A 22 10.22 -6.61 2.59
C LEU A 22 10.10 -7.25 3.99
N TYR A 23 9.05 -6.92 4.76
CA TYR A 23 8.80 -7.55 6.06
C TYR A 23 8.44 -9.04 5.93
N GLN A 24 7.70 -9.40 4.87
CA GLN A 24 7.35 -10.78 4.56
C GLN A 24 8.62 -11.59 4.20
N GLU A 25 9.48 -11.08 3.31
CA GLU A 25 10.75 -11.72 2.94
C GLU A 25 11.68 -11.91 4.14
N ARG A 26 11.73 -10.93 5.04
CA ARG A 26 12.56 -10.97 6.26
C ARG A 26 11.96 -11.83 7.38
N GLY A 27 10.76 -12.37 7.20
CA GLY A 27 10.05 -13.12 8.25
C GLY A 27 9.72 -12.30 9.50
N THR A 28 9.68 -10.97 9.38
CA THR A 28 9.46 -10.02 10.49
C THR A 28 8.06 -9.40 10.46
N LEU A 29 7.22 -9.83 9.51
CA LEU A 29 5.82 -9.44 9.46
C LEU A 29 5.09 -9.90 10.73
N PRO A 30 4.35 -9.03 11.43
CA PRO A 30 3.59 -9.43 12.60
C PRO A 30 2.56 -10.51 12.25
N LYS A 31 2.41 -11.52 13.11
CA LYS A 31 1.44 -12.61 12.91
C LYS A 31 0.02 -12.03 12.72
N ASN A 32 -0.72 -12.60 11.77
CA ASN A 32 -2.09 -12.18 11.40
C ASN A 32 -2.21 -10.76 10.83
N THR A 33 -1.16 -10.21 10.21
CA THR A 33 -1.26 -8.94 9.48
C THR A 33 -1.46 -9.24 7.99
N SER A 34 -2.62 -8.87 7.44
CA SER A 34 -2.81 -8.86 5.98
C SER A 34 -2.20 -7.62 5.35
N MET A 35 -2.00 -7.64 4.04
CA MET A 35 -1.59 -6.46 3.26
C MET A 35 -2.57 -5.30 3.47
N TYR A 36 -3.89 -5.55 3.47
CA TYR A 36 -4.89 -4.51 3.69
C TYR A 36 -4.77 -3.90 5.09
N ASP A 37 -4.58 -4.72 6.13
CA ASP A 37 -4.36 -4.22 7.49
C ASP A 37 -3.10 -3.35 7.58
N PHE A 38 -2.06 -3.74 6.85
CA PHE A 38 -0.81 -3.00 6.80
C PHE A 38 -0.98 -1.64 6.12
N VAL A 39 -1.60 -1.63 4.94
CA VAL A 39 -1.88 -0.41 4.16
C VAL A 39 -2.81 0.53 4.94
N LEU A 40 -3.85 0.00 5.59
CA LEU A 40 -4.78 0.79 6.42
C LEU A 40 -4.10 1.46 7.62
N LYS A 41 -3.04 0.86 8.18
CA LYS A 41 -2.27 1.43 9.30
C LYS A 41 -1.34 2.55 8.89
N VAL A 42 -0.86 2.56 7.64
CA VAL A 42 0.09 3.59 7.16
C VAL A 42 -0.61 4.79 6.53
N ILE A 43 -1.90 4.68 6.21
CA ILE A 43 -2.67 5.77 5.59
C ILE A 43 -3.10 6.82 6.64
N PRO A 44 -2.78 8.11 6.41
CA PRO A 44 -3.26 9.22 7.24
C PRO A 44 -4.79 9.33 7.27
N GLU A 45 -5.35 9.72 8.43
CA GLU A 45 -6.81 9.82 8.62
C GLU A 45 -7.50 10.76 7.61
N ASP A 46 -6.83 11.85 7.23
CA ASP A 46 -7.33 12.85 6.26
C ASP A 46 -7.43 12.31 4.83
N LEU A 47 -6.79 11.17 4.56
CA LEU A 47 -6.81 10.49 3.27
C LEU A 47 -7.64 9.19 3.28
N LYS A 48 -8.10 8.72 4.44
CA LYS A 48 -8.89 7.47 4.52
C LYS A 48 -10.21 7.52 3.78
N SER A 49 -10.85 8.69 3.66
CA SER A 49 -12.13 8.84 2.95
C SER A 49 -12.02 8.60 1.44
N GLU A 50 -10.82 8.76 0.89
CA GLU A 50 -10.51 8.54 -0.53
C GLU A 50 -10.00 7.11 -0.78
N LEU A 51 -9.80 6.33 0.28
CA LEU A 51 -9.35 4.96 0.18
C LEU A 51 -10.49 4.05 -0.26
N ARG A 52 -10.25 3.32 -1.35
CA ARG A 52 -11.14 2.28 -1.86
C ARG A 52 -10.36 0.97 -1.93
N VAL A 53 -11.02 -0.15 -1.62
CA VAL A 53 -10.37 -1.47 -1.67
C VAL A 53 -9.91 -1.77 -3.10
N GLU A 54 -10.68 -1.38 -4.11
CA GLU A 54 -10.31 -1.58 -5.52
C GLU A 54 -9.02 -0.84 -5.89
N LEU A 55 -8.76 0.33 -5.28
CA LEU A 55 -7.53 1.09 -5.50
C LEU A 55 -6.31 0.38 -4.91
N ILE A 56 -6.48 -0.25 -3.74
CA ILE A 56 -5.40 -1.05 -3.13
C ILE A 56 -5.06 -2.23 -4.04
N ASP A 57 -6.07 -2.93 -4.55
CA ASP A 57 -5.88 -4.08 -5.44
C ASP A 57 -5.22 -3.68 -6.75
N GLU A 58 -5.65 -2.58 -7.35
CA GLU A 58 -5.08 -2.04 -8.60
C GLU A 58 -3.60 -1.69 -8.41
N VAL A 59 -3.26 -0.95 -7.34
CA VAL A 59 -1.86 -0.59 -7.06
C VAL A 59 -1.02 -1.82 -6.74
N PHE A 60 -1.57 -2.79 -6.01
CA PHE A 60 -0.90 -4.05 -5.73
C PHE A 60 -0.57 -4.81 -7.02
N GLN A 61 -1.56 -5.04 -7.88
CA GLN A 61 -1.35 -5.70 -9.18
C GLN A 61 -0.30 -4.97 -10.03
N TYR A 62 -0.36 -3.63 -10.07
CA TYR A 62 0.60 -2.83 -10.82
C TYR A 62 2.02 -2.98 -10.27
N VAL A 63 2.22 -2.84 -8.96
CA VAL A 63 3.56 -2.93 -8.35
C VAL A 63 4.11 -4.35 -8.47
N SER A 64 3.29 -5.37 -8.21
CA SER A 64 3.72 -6.77 -8.34
C SER A 64 4.08 -7.16 -9.77
N SER A 65 3.34 -6.67 -10.78
CA SER A 65 3.67 -6.92 -12.19
C SER A 65 4.92 -6.16 -12.64
N ALA A 66 5.12 -4.92 -12.17
CA ALA A 66 6.31 -4.13 -12.50
C ALA A 66 7.62 -4.75 -11.96
N HIS A 67 7.55 -5.49 -10.84
CA HIS A 67 8.68 -6.20 -10.26
C HIS A 67 8.85 -7.65 -10.77
N SER A 68 8.00 -8.12 -11.68
CA SER A 68 8.07 -9.46 -12.29
C SER A 68 9.00 -9.54 -13.53
N SER A 69 9.84 -8.53 -13.77
CA SER A 69 10.78 -8.47 -14.91
C SER A 69 12.21 -8.86 -14.53
#